data_AF-A0A7S4T0E0-F1
#
_entry.id   AF-A0A7S4T0E0-F1
#
_cell.length_a   1.000
_cell.length_b   1.000
_cell.length_c   1.000
_cell.angle_alpha   90.00
_cell.angle_beta   90.00
_cell.angle_gamma   90.00
#
_symmetry.space_group_name_H-M   'P 1'
#
loop_
_entity.id
_entity.type
_entity.pdbx_description
1 polymer ?
#
loop_
_entity_poly.entity_id
_entity_poly.type
_entity_poly.pdbx_seq_one_letter_code
_entity_poly.pdbx_strand_id
1 'polypeptide(L)'
;MDSPIVKNFHRSSGYTRGSYLWVIGSIVMIVVGYRYIRYHYANVWLECKVDGCELHISPHGSYGADFKKVFIDRSQIVRADHVKVNMEGQVMRSTGNSPAYTKKKGKKFSNGPDENGWYHAYSILLNEYPTNSNFDDDSIIKGIDNLVGSEREAEVYRRRMAKKEKQPKLSHELKEFITDSPLTKTTQFIFMPRLFNLHQTTRRAASAVTKINSYVKKRKDNITIREQAHISWQGLVAVLLGVFSLLLSLILGQFWEPEVSNKKHKMGGPGARKTINQNQTYRRGNASTVKRSSRALPTGGDGLSYGQTKRY
;
A
#
# COMPACT_ATOMS: atom_id res chain seq x y z
N MET A 1 -35.56 -4.83 -27.86
CA MET A 1 -34.81 -5.66 -28.83
C MET A 1 -33.55 -6.12 -28.14
N ASP A 2 -33.36 -7.43 -27.95
CA ASP A 2 -32.12 -7.91 -27.31
C ASP A 2 -30.93 -7.76 -28.25
N SER A 3 -29.78 -7.36 -27.69
CA SER A 3 -28.54 -7.27 -28.45
C SER A 3 -28.16 -8.64 -29.03
N PRO A 4 -27.58 -8.68 -30.24
CA PRO A 4 -27.23 -9.94 -30.91
C PRO A 4 -26.28 -10.82 -30.06
N ILE A 5 -25.48 -10.19 -29.19
CA ILE A 5 -24.57 -10.87 -28.24
C ILE A 5 -25.36 -11.71 -27.23
N VAL A 6 -26.42 -11.15 -26.64
CA VAL A 6 -27.24 -11.84 -25.63
C VAL A 6 -27.99 -13.02 -26.26
N LYS A 7 -28.48 -12.85 -27.50
CA LYS A 7 -29.14 -13.93 -28.25
C LYS A 7 -28.19 -15.10 -28.54
N ASN A 8 -26.95 -14.81 -28.93
CA ASN A 8 -25.94 -15.84 -29.18
C ASN A 8 -25.53 -16.55 -27.89
N PHE A 9 -25.41 -15.83 -26.77
CA PHE A 9 -25.12 -16.41 -25.47
C PHE A 9 -26.23 -17.36 -24.98
N HIS A 10 -27.50 -17.00 -25.16
CA HIS A 10 -28.62 -17.89 -24.84
C HIS A 10 -28.73 -19.12 -25.75
N ARG A 11 -28.11 -19.09 -26.93
CA ARG A 11 -28.05 -20.25 -27.84
C ARG A 11 -26.80 -21.11 -27.65
N SER A 12 -25.77 -20.62 -26.96
CA SER A 12 -24.53 -21.36 -26.78
C SER A 12 -24.69 -22.57 -25.86
N SER A 13 -23.86 -23.59 -26.06
CA SER A 13 -23.81 -24.76 -25.18
C SER A 13 -23.43 -24.39 -23.74
N GLY A 14 -23.78 -25.24 -22.77
CA GLY A 14 -23.39 -25.05 -21.37
C GLY A 14 -21.86 -24.99 -21.20
N TYR A 15 -21.11 -25.78 -21.98
CA TYR A 15 -19.64 -25.77 -21.99
C TYR A 15 -19.08 -24.42 -22.46
N THR A 16 -19.61 -23.87 -23.54
CA THR A 16 -19.22 -22.55 -24.06
C THR A 16 -19.49 -21.44 -23.03
N ARG A 17 -20.60 -21.53 -22.29
CA ARG A 17 -20.87 -20.58 -21.20
C ARG A 17 -19.88 -20.74 -20.06
N GLY A 18 -19.55 -21.99 -19.70
CA GLY A 18 -18.56 -22.29 -18.67
C GLY A 18 -17.18 -21.74 -19.02
N SER A 19 -16.72 -21.88 -20.27
CA SER A 19 -15.42 -21.34 -20.70
C SER A 19 -15.40 -19.81 -20.67
N TYR A 20 -16.47 -19.14 -21.11
CA TYR A 20 -16.56 -17.67 -20.98
C TYR A 20 -16.54 -17.20 -19.53
N LEU A 21 -17.29 -17.86 -18.63
CA LEU A 21 -17.26 -17.55 -17.20
C LEU A 21 -15.87 -17.77 -16.60
N TRP A 22 -15.17 -18.82 -17.01
CA TRP A 22 -13.80 -19.10 -16.58
C TRP A 22 -12.81 -18.01 -17.04
N VAL A 23 -12.88 -17.60 -18.31
CA VAL A 23 -12.05 -16.52 -18.87
C VAL A 23 -12.31 -15.22 -18.11
N ILE A 24 -13.57 -14.84 -17.92
CA ILE A 24 -13.95 -13.65 -17.15
C ILE A 24 -13.43 -13.74 -15.72
N GLY A 25 -13.61 -14.88 -15.05
CA GLY A 25 -13.09 -15.11 -13.70
C GLY A 25 -11.58 -14.96 -13.62
N SER A 26 -10.85 -15.46 -14.61
CA SER A 26 -9.38 -15.33 -14.70
C SER A 26 -8.96 -13.86 -14.88
N ILE A 27 -9.63 -13.11 -15.74
CA ILE A 27 -9.38 -11.67 -15.92
C ILE A 27 -9.66 -10.90 -14.63
N VAL A 28 -10.79 -11.17 -13.96
CA VAL A 28 -11.15 -10.55 -12.69
C VAL A 28 -10.09 -10.84 -11.63
N MET A 29 -9.61 -12.10 -11.55
CA MET A 29 -8.55 -12.49 -10.61
C MET A 29 -7.24 -11.72 -10.86
N ILE A 30 -6.84 -11.53 -12.13
CA ILE A 30 -5.67 -10.72 -12.50
C ILE A 30 -5.87 -9.26 -12.07
N VAL A 31 -7.03 -8.67 -12.38
CA VAL A 31 -7.34 -7.26 -12.07
C VAL A 31 -7.38 -7.03 -10.56
N VAL A 32 -8.00 -7.94 -9.80
CA VAL A 32 -8.06 -7.87 -8.33
C VAL A 32 -6.66 -8.06 -7.74
N GLY A 33 -5.89 -9.05 -8.19
CA GLY A 33 -4.51 -9.27 -7.74
C GLY A 33 -3.62 -8.06 -8.02
N TYR A 34 -3.73 -7.46 -9.21
CA TYR A 34 -3.00 -6.25 -9.57
C TYR A 34 -3.39 -5.05 -8.71
N ARG A 35 -4.70 -4.83 -8.50
CA ARG A 35 -5.20 -3.78 -7.61
C ARG A 35 -4.69 -4.00 -6.19
N TYR A 36 -4.66 -5.23 -5.71
CA TYR A 36 -4.15 -5.58 -4.39
C TYR A 36 -2.65 -5.28 -4.26
N ILE A 37 -1.82 -5.66 -5.24
CA ILE A 37 -0.39 -5.30 -5.28
C ILE A 37 -0.22 -3.77 -5.20
N ARG A 38 -0.98 -3.02 -6.01
CA ARG A 38 -0.89 -1.55 -6.02
C ARG A 38 -1.36 -0.90 -4.73
N TYR A 39 -2.44 -1.39 -4.11
CA TYR A 39 -2.94 -0.83 -2.85
C TYR A 39 -1.93 -0.98 -1.71
N HIS A 40 -1.21 -2.11 -1.69
CA HIS A 40 -0.18 -2.37 -0.68
C HIS A 40 1.21 -1.88 -1.08
N TYR A 41 1.39 -1.35 -2.29
CA TYR A 41 2.64 -0.73 -2.71
C TYR A 41 2.79 0.62 -2.03
N ALA A 42 3.95 0.84 -1.41
CA ALA A 42 4.27 2.09 -0.77
C ALA A 42 5.78 2.28 -0.81
N ASN A 43 6.21 3.52 -0.96
CA ASN A 43 7.60 3.83 -1.25
C ASN A 43 7.98 5.19 -0.65
N VAL A 44 9.17 5.26 -0.03
CA VAL A 44 9.75 6.48 0.53
C VAL A 44 11.17 6.63 0.04
N TRP A 45 11.44 7.72 -0.68
CA TRP A 45 12.77 8.08 -1.13
C TRP A 45 13.21 9.37 -0.45
N LEU A 46 14.37 9.35 0.19
CA LEU A 46 15.01 10.52 0.76
C LEU A 46 16.32 10.75 -0.01
N GLU A 47 16.35 11.80 -0.80
CA GLU A 47 17.51 12.22 -1.58
C GLU A 47 18.05 13.54 -1.01
N CYS A 48 19.22 13.47 -0.38
CA CYS A 48 19.89 14.64 0.17
C CYS A 48 21.05 15.08 -0.72
N LYS A 49 21.12 16.39 -0.95
CA LYS A 49 22.18 17.14 -1.59
C LYS A 49 22.82 18.10 -0.58
N VAL A 50 23.77 18.92 -1.01
CA VAL A 50 24.52 19.86 -0.13
C VAL A 50 23.61 20.73 0.74
N ASP A 51 22.52 21.24 0.16
CA ASP A 51 21.65 22.26 0.78
C ASP A 51 20.47 21.68 1.57
N GLY A 52 20.05 20.45 1.28
CA GLY A 52 18.89 19.83 1.92
C GLY A 52 18.51 18.49 1.31
N CYS A 53 17.37 17.96 1.76
CA CYS A 53 16.83 16.69 1.35
C CYS A 53 15.46 16.83 0.71
N GLU A 54 15.27 16.19 -0.44
CA GLU A 54 13.98 15.97 -1.06
C GLU A 54 13.43 14.62 -0.57
N LEU A 55 12.32 14.67 0.13
CA LEU A 55 11.57 13.52 0.61
C LEU A 55 10.39 13.27 -0.34
N HIS A 56 10.41 12.14 -1.01
CA HIS A 56 9.34 11.65 -1.88
C HIS A 56 8.57 10.55 -1.15
N ILE A 57 7.30 10.78 -0.89
CA ILE A 57 6.43 9.79 -0.24
C ILE A 57 5.31 9.38 -1.19
N SER A 58 5.18 8.07 -1.41
CA SER A 58 4.02 7.44 -2.03
C SER A 58 3.26 6.67 -0.96
N PRO A 59 2.16 7.23 -0.41
CA PRO A 59 1.38 6.56 0.63
C PRO A 59 0.65 5.32 0.09
N HIS A 60 0.29 4.42 1.00
CA HIS A 60 -0.55 3.27 0.70
C HIS A 60 -1.90 3.70 0.11
N GLY A 61 -2.40 2.96 -0.88
CA GLY A 61 -3.72 3.18 -1.47
C GLY A 61 -3.87 4.41 -2.37
N SER A 62 -2.83 5.23 -2.54
CA SER A 62 -2.85 6.35 -3.49
C SER A 62 -2.66 5.86 -4.92
N TYR A 63 -3.74 5.42 -5.55
CA TYR A 63 -3.73 4.98 -6.94
C TYR A 63 -3.45 6.16 -7.88
N GLY A 64 -2.22 6.21 -8.40
CA GLY A 64 -1.83 7.22 -9.39
C GLY A 64 -1.72 8.65 -8.84
N ALA A 65 -1.67 8.83 -7.52
CA ALA A 65 -1.33 10.14 -6.97
C ALA A 65 0.16 10.40 -7.20
N ASP A 66 0.48 11.64 -7.58
CA ASP A 66 1.86 12.08 -7.69
C ASP A 66 2.57 11.94 -6.34
N PHE A 67 3.87 11.63 -6.39
CA PHE A 67 4.71 11.59 -5.20
C PHE A 67 4.60 12.92 -4.45
N LYS A 68 4.24 12.85 -3.16
CA LYS A 68 4.32 14.03 -2.30
C LYS A 68 5.80 14.36 -2.11
N LYS A 69 6.22 15.50 -2.63
CA LYS A 69 7.58 16.02 -2.50
C LYS A 69 7.62 17.01 -1.35
N VAL A 70 8.45 16.74 -0.35
CA VAL A 70 8.69 17.62 0.79
C VAL A 70 10.16 17.97 0.80
N PHE A 71 10.49 19.25 0.81
CA PHE A 71 11.88 19.71 0.94
C PHE A 71 12.20 19.94 2.41
N ILE A 72 13.27 19.32 2.89
CA ILE A 72 13.76 19.41 4.27
C ILE A 72 15.14 20.06 4.21
N ASP A 73 15.30 21.22 4.82
CA ASP A 73 16.61 21.87 4.92
C ASP A 73 17.54 20.99 5.76
N ARG A 74 18.81 20.90 5.37
CA ARG A 74 19.82 20.13 6.11
C ARG A 74 19.87 20.51 7.58
N SER A 75 19.69 21.80 7.88
CA SER A 75 19.69 22.34 9.24
C SER A 75 18.46 21.96 10.08
N GLN A 76 17.37 21.52 9.46
CA GLN A 76 16.21 20.95 10.17
C GLN A 76 16.48 19.53 10.66
N ILE A 77 17.45 18.82 10.09
CA ILE A 77 17.76 17.44 10.46
C ILE A 77 18.72 17.46 11.65
N VAL A 78 18.20 17.15 12.84
CA VAL A 78 18.99 17.17 14.08
C VAL A 78 19.88 15.95 14.18
N ARG A 79 19.27 14.77 14.04
CA ARG A 79 19.95 13.46 14.07
C ARG A 79 19.02 12.36 13.60
N ALA A 80 19.59 11.21 13.30
CA ALA A 80 18.86 9.96 13.18
C ALA A 80 19.24 9.03 14.34
N ASP A 81 18.24 8.36 14.89
CA ASP A 81 18.39 7.40 15.98
C ASP A 81 17.94 6.01 15.52
N HIS A 82 18.61 4.98 16.03
CA HIS A 82 18.15 3.61 15.87
C HIS A 82 17.15 3.31 16.98
N VAL A 83 15.95 2.87 16.61
CA VAL A 83 14.83 2.66 17.54
C VAL A 83 14.26 1.25 17.38
N LYS A 84 13.78 0.71 18.50
CA LYS A 84 12.95 -0.51 18.51
C LYS A 84 11.49 -0.13 18.61
N VAL A 85 10.66 -0.78 17.81
CA VAL A 85 9.28 -0.36 17.61
C VAL A 85 8.31 -1.57 17.58
N ASN A 86 7.14 -1.48 18.22
CA ASN A 86 6.13 -2.58 18.32
C ASN A 86 5.31 -2.74 17.02
N MET A 87 4.54 -3.78 16.72
CA MET A 87 3.87 -3.93 15.40
C MET A 87 3.08 -2.69 14.91
N GLU A 88 2.53 -1.90 15.83
CA GLU A 88 1.65 -0.75 15.61
C GLU A 88 2.35 0.53 15.14
N GLY A 89 3.66 0.67 15.35
CA GLY A 89 4.35 1.90 15.00
C GLY A 89 5.09 2.58 16.14
N GLN A 90 4.71 2.28 17.37
CA GLN A 90 5.14 3.00 18.56
C GLN A 90 6.58 2.66 18.95
N VAL A 91 7.31 3.67 19.40
CA VAL A 91 8.70 3.54 19.85
C VAL A 91 8.71 2.92 21.23
N MET A 92 9.24 1.69 21.33
CA MET A 92 9.36 0.96 22.60
C MET A 92 10.67 1.29 23.31
N ARG A 93 11.75 1.47 22.54
CA ARG A 93 13.08 1.77 23.09
C ARG A 93 13.91 2.56 22.09
N SER A 94 14.37 3.74 22.51
CA SER A 94 15.47 4.41 21.83
C SER A 94 16.77 3.74 22.25
N THR A 95 17.54 3.22 21.29
CA THR A 95 18.81 2.56 21.59
C THR A 95 19.96 3.56 21.78
N GLY A 96 19.69 4.87 21.72
CA GLY A 96 20.71 5.91 21.77
C GLY A 96 21.68 5.84 20.58
N ASN A 97 22.81 6.53 20.70
CA ASN A 97 23.90 6.51 19.72
C ASN A 97 24.22 5.06 19.33
N SER A 98 24.13 4.77 18.02
CA SER A 98 24.09 3.43 17.43
C SER A 98 24.84 2.38 18.27
N PRO A 99 24.16 1.31 18.75
CA PRO A 99 24.82 0.30 19.56
C PRO A 99 26.02 -0.21 18.77
N ALA A 100 27.21 -0.17 19.38
CA ALA A 100 28.42 -0.71 18.79
C ALA A 100 28.11 -2.14 18.36
N TYR A 101 28.00 -2.35 17.04
CA TYR A 101 27.49 -3.59 16.48
C TYR A 101 28.58 -4.66 16.65
N THR A 102 28.61 -5.28 17.83
CA THR A 102 29.48 -6.42 18.10
C THR A 102 28.85 -7.64 17.44
N LYS A 103 29.44 -8.07 16.32
CA LYS A 103 29.06 -9.32 15.66
C LYS A 103 29.28 -10.47 16.66
N LYS A 104 28.22 -10.93 17.33
CA LYS A 104 28.25 -12.25 17.96
C LYS A 104 28.38 -13.28 16.84
N LYS A 105 29.57 -13.85 16.67
CA LYS A 105 29.85 -14.90 15.68
C LYS A 105 28.80 -16.01 15.83
N GLY A 106 28.11 -16.36 14.75
CA GLY A 106 27.20 -17.51 14.69
C GLY A 106 25.69 -17.22 14.76
N LYS A 107 25.25 -16.01 15.17
CA LYS A 107 23.81 -15.70 15.13
C LYS A 107 23.40 -15.29 13.70
N LYS A 108 22.56 -16.11 13.06
CA LYS A 108 21.87 -15.72 11.82
C LYS A 108 21.01 -14.49 12.13
N PHE A 109 21.09 -13.47 11.30
CA PHE A 109 20.20 -12.31 11.41
C PHE A 109 18.78 -12.78 11.10
N SER A 110 17.85 -12.64 12.04
CA SER A 110 16.44 -12.82 11.71
C SER A 110 15.98 -11.60 10.90
N ASN A 111 15.34 -11.87 9.77
CA ASN A 111 14.55 -10.88 9.05
C ASN A 111 13.17 -10.87 9.69
N GLY A 112 13.04 -10.26 10.86
CA GLY A 112 11.81 -10.34 11.62
C GLY A 112 11.89 -9.63 12.97
N PRO A 113 10.82 -9.73 13.77
CA PRO A 113 10.82 -9.20 15.12
C PRO A 113 11.91 -9.88 15.97
N ASP A 114 12.38 -9.17 16.99
CA ASP A 114 13.22 -9.75 18.03
C ASP A 114 12.41 -10.68 18.94
N GLU A 115 13.08 -11.27 19.94
CA GLU A 115 12.46 -12.16 20.94
C GLU A 115 11.29 -11.49 21.70
N ASN A 116 11.21 -10.16 21.70
CA ASN A 116 10.15 -9.38 22.36
C ASN A 116 9.05 -8.92 21.37
N GLY A 117 9.09 -9.35 20.11
CA GLY A 117 8.14 -8.90 19.09
C GLY A 117 8.47 -7.51 18.51
N TRP A 118 9.63 -6.93 18.79
CA TRP A 118 9.99 -5.58 18.36
C TRP A 118 10.79 -5.60 17.07
N TYR A 119 10.53 -4.61 16.22
CA TYR A 119 11.21 -4.43 14.95
C TYR A 119 12.30 -3.38 15.07
N HIS A 120 13.37 -3.58 14.30
CA HIS A 120 14.43 -2.60 14.14
C HIS A 120 14.01 -1.54 13.13
N ALA A 121 14.03 -0.27 13.54
CA ALA A 121 13.74 0.86 12.68
C ALA A 121 14.73 2.00 12.94
N TYR A 122 14.64 3.04 12.13
CA TYR A 122 15.29 4.30 12.39
C TYR A 122 14.27 5.41 12.44
N SER A 123 14.52 6.40 13.29
CA SER A 123 13.78 7.64 13.38
C SER A 123 14.68 8.79 12.99
N ILE A 124 14.11 9.80 12.33
CA ILE A 124 14.79 11.05 12.03
C ILE A 124 14.15 12.11 12.92
N LEU A 125 14.97 12.77 13.74
CA LEU A 125 14.54 13.89 14.55
C LEU A 125 14.68 15.17 13.71
N LEU A 126 13.54 15.82 13.48
CA LEU A 126 13.44 17.03 12.67
C LEU A 126 13.02 18.21 13.54
N ASN A 127 13.62 19.37 13.31
CA ASN A 127 13.15 20.65 13.83
C ASN A 127 12.12 21.25 12.86
N GLU A 128 11.07 21.88 13.39
CA GLU A 128 10.08 22.59 12.58
C GLU A 128 10.71 23.69 11.72
N TYR A 129 11.65 24.43 12.31
CA TYR A 129 12.35 25.53 11.67
C TYR A 129 13.84 25.20 11.50
N PRO A 130 14.47 25.66 10.40
CA PRO A 130 15.90 25.50 10.19
C PRO A 130 16.66 26.20 11.31
N THR A 131 17.45 25.45 12.08
CA THR A 131 18.32 26.04 13.10
C THR A 131 19.57 26.59 12.43
N ASN A 132 19.91 27.85 12.67
CA ASN A 132 21.17 28.43 12.20
C ASN A 132 22.33 27.87 13.05
N SER A 133 22.65 26.58 12.90
CA SER A 133 23.67 25.86 13.67
C SER A 133 25.10 26.16 13.18
N ASN A 134 25.33 27.29 12.51
CA ASN A 134 26.67 27.87 12.41
C ASN A 134 27.11 28.51 13.74
N PHE A 135 26.25 28.49 14.76
CA PHE A 135 26.67 28.69 16.13
C PHE A 135 27.39 27.43 16.62
N ASP A 136 28.67 27.31 16.24
CA ASP A 136 29.63 26.52 17.00
C ASP A 136 29.59 27.05 18.44
N ASP A 137 29.02 26.26 19.36
CA ASP A 137 28.79 26.58 20.78
C ASP A 137 30.06 27.06 21.51
N ASP A 138 31.25 26.91 20.92
CA ASP A 138 32.53 27.35 21.49
C ASP A 138 33.01 28.74 21.02
N SER A 139 32.35 29.38 20.04
CA SER A 139 32.84 30.63 19.43
C SER A 139 32.13 31.92 19.88
N ILE A 140 30.97 31.82 20.55
CA ILE A 140 30.13 32.97 20.91
C ILE A 140 30.78 33.86 21.97
N ILE A 141 31.56 33.26 22.87
CA ILE A 141 32.14 34.00 24.01
C ILE A 141 33.30 34.92 23.59
N LYS A 142 33.82 34.80 22.34
CA LYS A 142 34.96 35.60 21.87
C LYS A 142 34.62 36.71 20.86
N GLY A 143 33.35 36.85 20.46
CA GLY A 143 32.97 37.73 19.34
C GLY A 143 32.22 39.02 19.71
N ILE A 144 31.89 39.24 20.99
CA ILE A 144 30.98 40.33 21.41
C ILE A 144 31.65 41.73 21.35
N ASP A 145 32.97 41.82 21.21
CA ASP A 145 33.68 43.11 21.30
C ASP A 145 33.81 43.89 19.96
N ASN A 146 33.30 43.39 18.83
CA ASN A 146 33.40 44.08 17.52
C ASN A 146 32.03 44.51 16.99
N LEU A 147 31.43 45.51 17.63
CA LEU A 147 30.04 45.92 17.48
C LEU A 147 29.92 47.26 16.73
N VAL A 148 30.30 47.33 15.44
CA VAL A 148 30.03 48.53 14.58
C VAL A 148 29.65 48.17 13.11
N GLY A 149 29.22 46.94 12.82
CA GLY A 149 28.74 46.52 11.48
C GLY A 149 27.23 46.20 11.37
N SER A 150 26.45 46.45 12.43
CA SER A 150 25.33 45.58 12.78
C SER A 150 23.99 45.83 12.07
N GLU A 151 23.74 46.98 11.44
CA GLU A 151 22.40 47.24 10.86
C GLU A 151 22.19 46.54 9.52
N ARG A 152 23.20 46.54 8.64
CA ARG A 152 23.07 45.97 7.29
C ARG A 152 23.00 44.44 7.33
N GLU A 153 23.73 43.81 8.25
CA GLU A 153 23.64 42.38 8.51
C GLU A 153 22.31 41.99 9.18
N ALA A 154 21.82 42.81 10.12
CA ALA A 154 20.50 42.62 10.72
C ALA A 154 19.38 42.72 9.68
N GLU A 155 19.47 43.63 8.70
CA GLU A 155 18.46 43.75 7.65
C GLU A 155 18.50 42.58 6.66
N VAL A 156 19.69 42.12 6.25
CA VAL A 156 19.83 40.90 5.42
C VAL A 156 19.28 39.68 6.17
N TYR A 157 19.52 39.58 7.47
CA TYR A 157 18.95 38.53 8.31
C TYR A 157 17.42 38.61 8.36
N ARG A 158 16.84 39.79 8.61
CA ARG A 158 15.36 39.99 8.60
C ARG A 158 14.76 39.63 7.25
N ARG A 159 15.37 40.01 6.12
CA ARG A 159 14.89 39.64 4.78
C ARG A 159 14.95 38.13 4.52
N ARG A 160 15.97 37.45 5.05
CA ARG A 160 16.05 35.97 5.00
C ARG A 160 14.96 35.32 5.86
N MET A 161 14.70 35.85 7.05
CA MET A 161 13.65 35.35 7.94
C MET A 161 12.23 35.59 7.37
N ALA A 162 11.98 36.75 6.77
CA ALA A 162 10.70 37.05 6.12
C ALA A 162 10.44 36.17 4.87
N LYS A 163 11.49 35.74 4.17
CA LYS A 163 11.37 34.73 3.10
C LYS A 163 11.12 33.32 3.67
N LYS A 164 11.71 32.99 4.83
CA LYS A 164 11.46 31.72 5.54
C LYS A 164 10.03 31.61 6.08
N GLU A 165 9.42 32.72 6.49
CA GLU A 165 8.04 32.75 6.99
C GLU A 165 6.99 32.32 5.94
N LYS A 166 7.32 32.42 4.65
CA LYS A 166 6.45 31.94 3.55
C LYS A 166 6.62 30.46 3.24
N GLN A 167 7.58 29.75 3.85
CA GLN A 167 7.69 28.31 3.64
C GLN A 167 6.57 27.59 4.39
N PRO A 168 5.84 26.67 3.73
CA PRO A 168 4.81 25.89 4.40
C PRO A 168 5.42 25.16 5.60
N LYS A 169 4.71 25.17 6.73
CA LYS A 169 5.16 24.48 7.94
C LYS A 169 5.32 23.00 7.62
N LEU A 170 6.50 22.46 7.93
CA LEU A 170 6.86 21.05 7.72
C LEU A 170 5.82 20.11 8.35
N SER A 171 5.28 20.50 9.50
CA SER A 171 4.22 19.81 10.24
C SER A 171 2.93 19.64 9.44
N HIS A 172 2.56 20.60 8.59
CA HIS A 172 1.36 20.51 7.76
C HIS A 172 1.54 19.52 6.60
N GLU A 173 2.73 19.50 5.99
CA GLU A 173 3.02 18.59 4.88
C GLU A 173 3.22 17.15 5.35
N LEU A 174 3.74 16.95 6.55
CA LEU A 174 4.07 15.63 7.08
C LEU A 174 3.11 15.15 8.19
N LYS A 175 1.95 15.80 8.35
CA LYS A 175 0.99 15.50 9.43
C LYS A 175 0.63 14.02 9.56
N GLU A 176 0.58 13.29 8.44
CA GLU A 176 0.25 11.86 8.40
C GLU A 176 1.42 10.94 8.76
N PHE A 177 2.66 11.44 8.76
CA PHE A 177 3.90 10.67 8.93
C PHE A 177 4.72 11.06 10.15
N ILE A 178 4.30 12.11 10.86
CA ILE A 178 4.95 12.60 12.07
C ILE A 178 4.19 12.09 13.28
N THR A 179 4.96 11.65 14.28
CA THR A 179 4.46 11.49 15.64
C THR A 179 5.04 12.61 16.49
N ASP A 180 4.18 13.26 17.28
CA ASP A 180 4.62 14.23 18.26
C ASP A 180 5.53 13.54 19.28
N SER A 181 6.72 14.09 19.49
CA SER A 181 7.65 13.56 20.46
C SER A 181 7.17 13.95 21.87
N PRO A 182 6.81 12.99 22.74
CA PRO A 182 6.34 13.33 24.09
C PRO A 182 7.46 13.89 24.98
N LEU A 183 8.73 13.77 24.56
CA LEU A 183 9.89 14.08 25.38
C LEU A 183 10.59 15.40 25.03
N THR A 184 10.27 16.04 23.90
CA THR A 184 11.00 17.23 23.42
C THR A 184 10.08 18.42 23.25
N LYS A 185 10.61 19.63 23.52
CA LYS A 185 9.94 20.92 23.35
C LYS A 185 9.17 20.97 22.01
N THR A 186 8.08 21.73 21.98
CA THR A 186 7.00 21.81 20.96
C THR A 186 7.39 21.94 19.49
N THR A 187 8.68 22.06 19.14
CA THR A 187 9.17 22.31 17.79
C THR A 187 9.89 21.12 17.16
N GLN A 188 9.98 19.98 17.85
CA GLN A 188 10.65 18.79 17.34
C GLN A 188 9.68 17.67 17.01
N PHE A 189 9.87 17.08 15.83
CA PHE A 189 9.04 16.03 15.28
C PHE A 189 9.87 14.79 14.98
N ILE A 190 9.29 13.63 15.24
CA ILE A 190 9.90 12.36 14.89
C ILE A 190 9.29 11.88 13.57
N PHE A 191 10.11 11.85 12.53
CA PHE A 191 9.77 11.21 11.26
C PHE A 191 10.23 9.75 11.29
N MET A 192 9.28 8.84 11.10
CA MET A 192 9.55 7.40 11.07
C MET A 192 9.03 6.79 9.77
N PRO A 193 9.90 6.34 8.85
CA PRO A 193 9.51 5.69 7.60
C PRO A 193 9.01 4.26 7.81
N ARG A 194 8.43 3.97 8.97
CA ARG A 194 8.24 2.62 9.48
C ARG A 194 7.15 1.84 8.75
N LEU A 195 6.12 2.52 8.21
CA LEU A 195 5.11 1.91 7.33
C LEU A 195 5.74 1.12 6.17
N PHE A 196 6.96 1.47 5.79
CA PHE A 196 7.67 0.90 4.64
C PHE A 196 8.73 -0.15 5.04
N ASN A 197 9.01 -0.33 6.34
CA ASN A 197 10.24 -0.95 6.85
C ASN A 197 10.05 -2.13 7.81
N LEU A 198 8.86 -2.74 7.88
CA LEU A 198 8.55 -3.83 8.82
C LEU A 198 9.48 -5.06 8.74
N HIS A 199 10.25 -5.23 7.66
CA HIS A 199 11.14 -6.38 7.46
C HIS A 199 12.62 -5.98 7.33
N GLN A 200 12.98 -4.75 7.73
CA GLN A 200 14.37 -4.33 7.67
C GLN A 200 15.23 -5.09 8.67
N THR A 201 16.42 -5.48 8.22
CA THR A 201 17.45 -5.97 9.11
C THR A 201 18.01 -4.84 9.97
N THR A 202 18.42 -5.15 11.20
CA THR A 202 19.16 -4.23 12.08
C THR A 202 20.31 -3.53 11.35
N ARG A 203 21.02 -4.28 10.49
CA ARG A 203 22.13 -3.76 9.69
C ARG A 203 21.70 -2.65 8.73
N ARG A 204 20.55 -2.81 8.07
CA ARG A 204 20.02 -1.80 7.13
C ARG A 204 19.61 -0.53 7.87
N ALA A 205 18.86 -0.65 8.96
CA ALA A 205 18.48 0.48 9.81
C ALA A 205 19.71 1.22 10.36
N ALA A 206 20.68 0.50 10.93
CA ALA A 206 21.92 1.09 11.42
C ALA A 206 22.74 1.79 10.32
N SER A 207 22.75 1.21 9.11
CA SER A 207 23.42 1.83 7.95
C SER A 207 22.71 3.12 7.52
N ALA A 208 21.38 3.16 7.53
CA ALA A 208 20.60 4.37 7.25
C ALA A 208 20.89 5.47 8.27
N VAL A 209 20.84 5.14 9.56
CA VAL A 209 21.20 6.07 10.66
C VAL A 209 22.60 6.63 10.48
N THR A 210 23.58 5.77 10.20
CA THR A 210 24.98 6.19 10.02
C THR A 210 25.12 7.14 8.82
N LYS A 211 24.42 6.86 7.71
CA LYS A 211 24.41 7.72 6.52
C LYS A 211 23.81 9.09 6.84
N ILE A 212 22.64 9.14 7.49
CA ILE A 212 21.97 10.39 7.86
C ILE A 212 22.83 11.19 8.83
N ASN A 213 23.35 10.57 9.89
CA ASN A 213 24.20 11.26 10.85
C ASN A 213 25.52 11.74 10.23
N SER A 214 26.06 11.04 9.22
CA SER A 214 27.23 11.51 8.49
C SER A 214 26.90 12.73 7.60
N TYR A 215 25.70 12.76 7.04
CA TYR A 215 25.19 13.90 6.29
C TYR A 215 24.94 15.12 7.20
N VAL A 216 24.30 14.94 8.35
CA VAL A 216 24.08 16.02 9.34
C VAL A 216 25.43 16.62 9.79
N LYS A 217 26.42 15.76 10.07
CA LYS A 217 27.77 16.18 10.50
C LYS A 217 28.67 16.75 9.39
N LYS A 218 28.13 17.08 8.21
CA LYS A 218 28.92 17.59 7.07
C LYS A 218 30.08 16.69 6.61
N ARG A 219 30.01 15.38 6.88
CA ARG A 219 31.01 14.39 6.42
C ARG A 219 30.67 13.79 5.06
N LYS A 220 29.41 13.92 4.63
CA LYS A 220 28.91 13.54 3.31
C LYS A 220 27.99 14.61 2.80
N ASP A 221 28.13 14.94 1.53
CA ASP A 221 27.30 15.97 0.89
C ASP A 221 26.06 15.38 0.21
N ASN A 222 26.16 14.15 -0.29
CA ASN A 222 25.07 13.49 -0.99
C ASN A 222 24.74 12.15 -0.31
N ILE A 223 23.47 11.93 0.00
CA ILE A 223 22.98 10.63 0.47
C ILE A 223 21.64 10.28 -0.20
N THR A 224 21.46 9.02 -0.54
CA THR A 224 20.19 8.50 -1.07
C THR A 224 19.75 7.32 -0.23
N ILE A 225 18.54 7.39 0.31
CA ILE A 225 17.91 6.32 1.09
C ILE A 225 16.58 6.01 0.41
N ARG A 226 16.39 4.73 0.05
CA ARG A 226 15.18 4.25 -0.62
C ARG A 226 14.59 3.12 0.20
N GLU A 227 13.36 3.31 0.65
CA GLU A 227 12.58 2.33 1.38
C GLU A 227 11.34 1.96 0.59
N GLN A 228 11.15 0.66 0.40
CA GLN A 228 10.04 0.10 -0.37
C GLN A 228 9.33 -0.90 0.52
N ALA A 229 8.01 -0.78 0.60
CA ALA A 229 7.19 -1.82 1.17
C ALA A 229 7.35 -3.10 0.34
N HIS A 230 7.41 -4.24 1.02
CA HIS A 230 7.44 -5.52 0.33
C HIS A 230 6.15 -5.72 -0.47
N ILE A 231 6.31 -6.20 -1.70
CA ILE A 231 5.18 -6.58 -2.53
C ILE A 231 4.41 -7.69 -1.81
N SER A 232 3.09 -7.50 -1.66
CA SER A 232 2.25 -8.51 -1.03
C SER A 232 2.26 -9.78 -1.88
N TRP A 233 2.75 -10.88 -1.29
CA TRP A 233 2.85 -12.17 -1.96
C TRP A 233 1.49 -12.69 -2.41
N GLN A 234 0.41 -12.36 -1.69
CA GLN A 234 -0.96 -12.77 -2.02
C GLN A 234 -1.41 -12.17 -3.35
N GLY A 235 -1.10 -10.89 -3.59
CA GLY A 235 -1.43 -10.24 -4.85
C GLY A 235 -0.63 -10.81 -6.01
N LEU A 236 0.66 -11.12 -5.78
CA LEU A 236 1.50 -11.78 -6.78
C LEU A 236 0.95 -13.17 -7.14
N VAL A 237 0.60 -13.99 -6.15
CA VAL A 237 -0.01 -15.31 -6.36
C VAL A 237 -1.34 -15.21 -7.09
N ALA A 238 -2.18 -14.24 -6.76
CA ALA A 238 -3.46 -14.02 -7.44
C ALA A 238 -3.27 -13.68 -8.93
N VAL A 239 -2.32 -12.80 -9.25
CA VAL A 239 -1.98 -12.48 -10.65
C VAL A 239 -1.43 -13.71 -11.38
N LEU A 240 -0.52 -14.46 -10.77
CA LEU A 240 0.05 -15.67 -11.38
C LEU A 240 -1.05 -16.70 -11.67
N LEU A 241 -1.86 -17.05 -10.68
CA LEU A 241 -2.96 -18.00 -10.86
C LEU A 241 -3.96 -17.52 -11.92
N GLY A 242 -4.28 -16.24 -11.96
CA GLY A 242 -5.15 -15.66 -12.97
C GLY A 242 -4.56 -15.78 -14.39
N VAL A 243 -3.27 -15.51 -14.57
CA VAL A 243 -2.58 -15.67 -15.86
C VAL A 243 -2.50 -17.14 -16.28
N PHE A 244 -2.13 -18.04 -15.37
CA PHE A 244 -2.10 -19.49 -15.66
C PHE A 244 -3.49 -20.02 -16.01
N SER A 245 -4.51 -19.61 -15.26
CA SER A 245 -5.91 -19.97 -15.52
C SER A 245 -6.40 -19.45 -16.88
N LEU A 246 -6.01 -18.22 -17.25
CA LEU A 246 -6.34 -17.65 -18.56
C LEU A 246 -5.66 -18.42 -19.69
N LEU A 247 -4.36 -18.75 -19.54
CA LEU A 247 -3.64 -19.55 -20.54
C LEU A 247 -4.26 -20.95 -20.70
N LEU A 248 -4.61 -21.62 -19.61
CA LEU A 248 -5.31 -22.91 -19.65
C LEU A 248 -6.65 -22.81 -20.37
N SER A 249 -7.41 -21.74 -20.14
CA SER A 249 -8.69 -21.53 -20.82
C SER A 249 -8.54 -21.29 -22.33
N LEU A 250 -7.45 -20.64 -22.76
CA LEU A 250 -7.15 -20.45 -24.18
C LEU A 250 -6.75 -21.75 -24.86
N ILE A 251 -5.92 -22.56 -24.20
CA ILE A 251 -5.48 -23.86 -24.73
C ILE A 251 -6.67 -24.81 -24.80
N LEU A 252 -7.37 -25.04 -23.69
CA LEU A 252 -8.47 -26.01 -23.62
C LEU A 252 -9.71 -25.55 -24.40
N GLY A 253 -9.96 -24.24 -24.48
CA GLY A 253 -11.07 -23.68 -25.22
C GLY A 253 -11.00 -23.94 -26.73
N GLN A 254 -9.78 -24.05 -27.29
CA GLN A 254 -9.58 -24.34 -28.72
C GLN A 254 -9.83 -25.80 -29.09
N PHE A 255 -9.71 -26.74 -28.14
CA PHE A 255 -9.83 -28.18 -28.44
C PHE A 255 -11.21 -28.77 -28.13
N TRP A 256 -12.13 -28.01 -27.54
CA TRP A 256 -13.44 -28.53 -27.11
C TRP A 256 -14.62 -28.00 -27.92
N GLU A 257 -14.42 -27.34 -29.07
CA GLU A 257 -15.54 -27.25 -30.01
C GLU A 257 -15.76 -28.65 -30.56
N PRO A 258 -16.87 -29.35 -30.21
CA PRO A 258 -17.19 -30.55 -30.93
C PRO A 258 -17.28 -30.11 -32.37
N GLU A 259 -16.46 -30.69 -33.26
CA GLU A 259 -16.70 -30.61 -34.68
C GLU A 259 -18.19 -30.76 -34.82
N VAL A 260 -18.83 -29.74 -35.39
CA VAL A 260 -20.26 -29.76 -35.62
C VAL A 260 -20.40 -30.84 -36.69
N SER A 261 -20.40 -32.10 -36.24
CA SER A 261 -20.66 -33.29 -37.01
C SER A 261 -21.89 -32.88 -37.76
N ASN A 262 -21.70 -32.71 -39.06
CA ASN A 262 -22.66 -32.18 -40.00
C ASN A 262 -23.95 -32.98 -39.82
N LYS A 263 -24.75 -32.65 -38.80
CA LYS A 263 -26.17 -32.90 -38.76
C LYS A 263 -26.63 -31.94 -39.82
N LYS A 264 -26.54 -32.47 -41.05
CA LYS A 264 -27.15 -31.98 -42.25
C LYS A 264 -28.41 -31.30 -41.77
N HIS A 265 -28.38 -29.97 -41.68
CA HIS A 265 -29.56 -29.23 -42.00
C HIS A 265 -29.91 -29.83 -43.35
N LYS A 266 -30.88 -30.74 -43.36
CA LYS A 266 -31.62 -31.06 -44.56
C LYS A 266 -32.18 -29.70 -44.92
N MET A 267 -31.40 -28.93 -45.67
CA MET A 267 -31.91 -27.89 -46.53
C MET A 267 -32.95 -28.64 -47.31
N GLY A 268 -34.20 -28.50 -46.88
CA GLY A 268 -35.31 -28.91 -47.69
C GLY A 268 -35.09 -28.16 -48.98
N GLY A 269 -34.66 -28.89 -50.01
CA GLY A 269 -34.73 -28.39 -51.36
C GLY A 269 -36.16 -27.90 -51.61
N PRO A 270 -36.37 -27.03 -52.61
CA PRO A 270 -37.69 -26.58 -53.01
C PRO A 270 -38.60 -27.81 -53.20
N GLY A 271 -39.50 -28.07 -52.24
CA GLY A 271 -40.31 -29.31 -52.20
C GLY A 271 -40.47 -29.99 -50.84
N ALA A 272 -39.83 -29.54 -49.76
CA ALA A 272 -40.09 -30.07 -48.41
C ALA A 272 -41.51 -29.70 -47.93
N ARG A 273 -42.49 -30.48 -48.38
CA ARG A 273 -43.91 -30.43 -48.04
C ARG A 273 -44.06 -30.49 -46.52
N LYS A 274 -44.54 -29.39 -45.91
CA LYS A 274 -45.11 -29.42 -44.55
C LYS A 274 -46.27 -30.41 -44.57
N THR A 275 -46.10 -31.58 -43.96
CA THR A 275 -47.25 -32.35 -43.49
C THR A 275 -47.83 -31.58 -42.31
N ILE A 276 -48.87 -30.79 -42.60
CA ILE A 276 -49.76 -30.21 -41.61
C ILE A 276 -50.39 -31.41 -40.90
N ASN A 277 -49.95 -31.68 -39.67
CA ASN A 277 -50.56 -32.69 -38.83
C ASN A 277 -51.83 -32.08 -38.23
N GLN A 278 -52.90 -32.10 -39.02
CA GLN A 278 -54.21 -31.53 -38.72
C GLN A 278 -55.02 -32.48 -37.82
N ASN A 279 -54.48 -32.84 -36.66
CA ASN A 279 -55.19 -33.66 -35.66
C ASN A 279 -54.85 -33.20 -34.23
N GLN A 280 -55.26 -31.98 -33.88
CA GLN A 280 -55.60 -31.62 -32.50
C GLN A 280 -56.95 -30.91 -32.49
N THR A 281 -57.98 -31.72 -32.74
CA THR A 281 -59.35 -31.44 -32.32
C THR A 281 -59.42 -31.31 -30.80
N TYR A 282 -59.96 -30.18 -30.35
CA TYR A 282 -60.85 -30.05 -29.20
C TYR A 282 -60.68 -31.03 -28.03
N ARG A 283 -60.14 -30.52 -26.91
CA ARG A 283 -60.69 -30.84 -25.59
C ARG A 283 -60.68 -29.61 -24.70
N ARG A 284 -61.76 -28.83 -24.84
CA ARG A 284 -62.35 -28.02 -23.77
C ARG A 284 -62.72 -28.97 -22.64
N GLY A 285 -62.22 -28.72 -21.44
CA GLY A 285 -62.54 -29.51 -20.25
C GLY A 285 -62.19 -28.72 -18.99
N ASN A 286 -63.19 -28.00 -18.50
CA ASN A 286 -63.20 -27.35 -17.20
C ASN A 286 -62.90 -28.37 -16.09
N ALA A 287 -62.01 -28.03 -15.15
CA ALA A 287 -62.02 -28.61 -13.81
C ALA A 287 -61.36 -27.62 -12.84
N SER A 288 -62.21 -26.76 -12.29
CA SER A 288 -62.03 -26.11 -11.01
C SER A 288 -61.81 -27.15 -9.90
N THR A 289 -60.68 -27.07 -9.19
CA THR A 289 -60.60 -27.61 -7.83
C THR A 289 -59.83 -26.64 -6.94
N VAL A 290 -60.62 -25.84 -6.24
CA VAL A 290 -60.30 -25.19 -4.98
C VAL A 290 -59.76 -26.23 -3.99
N LYS A 291 -58.61 -25.96 -3.36
CA LYS A 291 -58.41 -26.35 -1.95
C LYS A 291 -57.56 -25.32 -1.20
N ARG A 292 -58.26 -24.72 -0.24
CA ARG A 292 -57.85 -23.83 0.84
C ARG A 292 -57.09 -24.62 1.93
N SER A 293 -56.48 -23.85 2.84
CA SER A 293 -56.18 -24.18 4.24
C SER A 293 -54.84 -24.91 4.47
N SER A 294 -53.98 -24.59 5.44
CA SER A 294 -53.95 -23.62 6.56
C SER A 294 -52.68 -23.88 7.39
N ARG A 295 -52.19 -22.85 8.13
CA ARG A 295 -51.42 -22.96 9.40
C ARG A 295 -50.01 -23.59 9.33
N ALA A 296 -49.02 -23.24 10.14
CA ALA A 296 -48.88 -22.32 11.27
C ALA A 296 -47.37 -22.02 11.48
N LEU A 297 -47.05 -20.86 12.08
CA LEU A 297 -45.84 -20.66 12.88
C LEU A 297 -45.86 -21.59 14.10
N PRO A 298 -44.69 -22.02 14.61
CA PRO A 298 -44.17 -21.46 15.87
C PRO A 298 -42.68 -21.06 15.74
N THR A 299 -42.25 -19.89 16.21
CA THR A 299 -41.71 -19.58 17.56
C THR A 299 -40.49 -20.37 18.01
N GLY A 300 -39.46 -19.64 18.44
CA GLY A 300 -38.67 -20.01 19.61
C GLY A 300 -37.30 -20.62 19.31
N GLY A 301 -36.25 -19.86 19.58
CA GLY A 301 -34.86 -20.33 19.53
C GLY A 301 -33.88 -19.28 20.05
N ASP A 302 -34.19 -18.68 21.20
CA ASP A 302 -33.21 -17.98 22.01
C ASP A 302 -32.15 -18.99 22.49
N GLY A 303 -30.90 -18.73 22.12
CA GLY A 303 -29.73 -19.51 22.51
C GLY A 303 -28.63 -18.57 22.98
N LEU A 304 -28.67 -18.29 24.29
CA LEU A 304 -27.63 -17.64 25.07
C LEU A 304 -26.25 -18.30 24.89
N SER A 305 -25.21 -17.51 25.17
CA SER A 305 -24.20 -17.82 26.20
C SER A 305 -22.73 -17.97 25.74
N TYR A 306 -21.96 -16.96 26.13
CA TYR A 306 -20.66 -17.00 26.84
C TYR A 306 -19.38 -17.57 26.22
N GLY A 307 -18.35 -16.70 26.28
CA GLY A 307 -16.98 -17.06 26.68
C GLY A 307 -16.03 -17.32 25.50
N GLN A 308 -14.76 -16.96 25.52
CA GLN A 308 -13.91 -16.36 26.54
C GLN A 308 -12.70 -15.76 25.80
N THR A 309 -12.34 -14.54 26.20
CA THR A 309 -10.98 -14.02 26.08
C THR A 309 -9.97 -14.95 26.75
N LYS A 310 -8.91 -15.34 26.06
CA LYS A 310 -7.66 -15.77 26.70
C LYS A 310 -6.52 -14.85 26.25
N ARG A 311 -6.09 -14.02 27.20
CA ARG A 311 -4.74 -13.45 27.28
C ARG A 311 -3.77 -14.61 27.58
N TYR A 312 -2.66 -14.67 26.87
CA TYR A 312 -1.30 -14.82 27.41
C TYR A 312 -0.33 -14.23 26.38
#